data_AF-A0A2V7CFJ3-F1
#
_entry.id   AF-A0A2V7CFJ3-F1
#
_cell.length_a   1.000
_cell.length_b   1.000
_cell.length_c   1.000
_cell.angle_alpha   90.00
_cell.angle_beta   90.00
_cell.angle_gamma   90.00
#
_symmetry.space_group_name_H-M   'P 1'
#
loop_
_entity.id
_entity.type
_entity.pdbx_description
1 polymer ?
#
loop_
_entity_poly.entity_id
_entity_poly.type
_entity_poly.pdbx_seq_one_letter_code
_entity_poly.pdbx_strand_id
1 'polypeptide(L)'
;MPRGVLSAPQGVTTVPDVPNWAWHDYGMRVGFWRLHEALAKRKIRATTAINANVCRSYEPIARAMLDAGWEFMGHGVKQGAMHLVPDQREAIRTAVQMLTEFTGKKPKGWLGPGLTETWETLDLLAEEGIEYVSDWVNDDQPYEIKTTAGSLVSVPYTLELNDIPMMLIQHHESRAWLERVRDQFDRLYLEGAKNPRVMAVAVHPYIHGVPHRIKYFEAVYDYIRKHKGVWMTTGEEIYEWFKRGR
;
A
#
# COMPACT_ATOMS: atom_id res chain seq x y z
N MET A 1 2.32 -1.34 -17.42
CA MET A 1 3.61 -0.66 -17.18
C MET A 1 3.46 0.21 -15.95
N PRO A 2 4.43 0.19 -15.01
CA PRO A 2 4.43 1.13 -13.91
C PRO A 2 4.53 2.58 -14.42
N ARG A 3 4.12 3.55 -13.59
CA ARG A 3 4.15 4.97 -13.95
C ARG A 3 5.60 5.44 -14.16
N GLY A 4 5.84 6.21 -15.23
CA GLY A 4 7.12 6.86 -15.48
C GLY A 4 7.25 8.22 -14.78
N VAL A 5 8.49 8.66 -14.53
CA VAL A 5 8.82 10.00 -14.01
C VAL A 5 9.42 10.90 -15.08
N LEU A 6 10.02 10.30 -16.11
CA LEU A 6 10.69 11.02 -17.18
C LEU A 6 10.10 10.60 -18.53
N SER A 7 9.53 11.56 -19.25
CA SER A 7 9.11 11.37 -20.64
C SER A 7 10.34 11.18 -21.52
N ALA A 8 10.25 10.27 -22.49
CA ALA A 8 11.36 10.01 -23.39
C ALA A 8 11.69 11.26 -24.25
N PRO A 9 12.99 11.53 -24.51
CA PRO A 9 13.38 12.59 -25.43
C PRO A 9 12.64 12.45 -26.78
N GLN A 10 12.10 13.56 -27.28
CA GLN A 10 11.33 13.61 -28.53
C GLN A 10 10.11 12.66 -28.59
N GLY A 11 9.64 12.15 -27.44
CA GLY A 11 8.49 11.24 -27.36
C GLY A 11 8.77 9.81 -27.83
N VAL A 12 10.03 9.46 -28.12
CA VAL A 12 10.40 8.12 -28.60
C VAL A 12 10.95 7.29 -27.45
N THR A 13 10.17 6.32 -26.98
CA THR A 13 10.61 5.39 -25.94
C THR A 13 11.58 4.35 -26.51
N THR A 14 12.60 3.99 -25.73
CA THR A 14 13.59 2.96 -26.07
C THR A 14 13.41 1.72 -25.20
N VAL A 15 13.92 0.57 -25.66
CA VAL A 15 14.08 -0.62 -24.82
C VAL A 15 15.58 -0.92 -24.66
N PRO A 16 16.13 -0.90 -23.44
CA PRO A 16 15.44 -0.57 -22.19
C PRO A 16 15.12 0.94 -22.04
N ASP A 17 14.02 1.25 -21.34
CA ASP A 17 13.71 2.60 -20.84
C ASP A 17 14.53 2.83 -19.57
N VAL A 18 15.82 3.12 -19.76
CA VAL A 18 16.80 3.21 -18.66
C VAL A 18 16.37 4.20 -17.57
N PRO A 19 15.94 5.44 -17.87
CA PRO A 19 15.61 6.40 -16.83
C PRO A 19 14.47 5.95 -15.92
N ASN A 20 13.37 5.45 -16.47
CA ASN A 20 12.23 5.02 -15.66
C ASN A 20 12.51 3.69 -14.97
N TRP A 21 13.16 2.75 -15.65
CA TRP A 21 13.51 1.45 -15.04
C TRP A 21 14.47 1.63 -13.86
N ALA A 22 15.56 2.38 -14.04
CA ALA A 22 16.56 2.59 -12.99
C ALA A 22 15.99 3.37 -11.80
N TRP A 23 15.05 4.28 -12.04
CA TRP A 23 14.36 5.00 -10.97
C TRP A 23 13.49 4.07 -10.11
N HIS A 24 12.73 3.16 -10.72
CA HIS A 24 11.99 2.13 -9.96
C HIS A 24 12.95 1.18 -9.22
N ASP A 25 14.02 0.75 -9.88
CA ASP A 25 15.02 -0.15 -9.31
C ASP A 25 15.77 0.48 -8.12
N TYR A 26 16.01 1.80 -8.13
CA TYR A 26 16.51 2.53 -6.95
C TYR A 26 15.64 2.30 -5.71
N GLY A 27 14.32 2.25 -5.89
CA GLY A 27 13.38 1.96 -4.83
C GLY A 27 13.65 0.62 -4.18
N MET A 28 13.87 -0.42 -4.97
CA MET A 28 14.17 -1.75 -4.45
C MET A 28 15.59 -1.82 -3.88
N ARG A 29 16.58 -1.26 -4.58
CA ARG A 29 17.99 -1.36 -4.17
C ARG A 29 18.34 -0.53 -2.93
N VAL A 30 17.70 0.61 -2.73
CA VAL A 30 18.11 1.60 -1.72
C VAL A 30 16.91 2.15 -0.95
N GLY A 31 15.86 2.54 -1.66
CA GLY A 31 14.72 3.23 -1.06
C GLY A 31 13.99 2.40 0.01
N PHE A 32 13.79 1.11 -0.26
CA PHE A 32 13.14 0.18 0.64
C PHE A 32 13.90 0.08 1.97
N TRP A 33 15.22 -0.08 1.92
CA TRP A 33 16.03 -0.23 3.14
C TRP A 33 15.99 1.00 4.04
N ARG A 34 15.89 2.21 3.47
CA ARG A 34 15.68 3.43 4.25
C ARG A 34 14.32 3.46 4.95
N LEU A 35 13.26 3.09 4.24
CA LEU A 35 11.91 3.02 4.82
C LEU A 35 11.84 1.94 5.91
N HIS A 36 12.43 0.77 5.64
CA HIS A 36 12.51 -0.34 6.58
C HIS A 36 13.26 0.08 7.86
N GLU A 37 14.43 0.72 7.74
CA GLU A 37 15.18 1.22 8.90
C GLU A 37 14.38 2.26 9.70
N ALA A 38 13.72 3.20 9.01
CA ALA A 38 12.92 4.23 9.64
C ALA A 38 11.76 3.65 10.47
N LEU A 39 11.07 2.62 9.95
CA LEU A 39 9.99 1.92 10.66
C LEU A 39 10.52 1.00 11.77
N ALA A 40 11.63 0.28 11.52
CA ALA A 40 12.25 -0.63 12.49
C ALA A 40 12.77 0.11 13.73
N LYS A 41 13.45 1.25 13.57
CA LYS A 41 13.85 2.13 14.69
C LYS A 41 12.66 2.58 15.54
N ARG A 42 11.49 2.67 14.92
CA ARG A 42 10.24 3.02 15.57
C ARG A 42 9.45 1.79 16.00
N LYS A 43 9.85 0.55 15.72
CA LYS A 43 9.05 -0.66 16.02
C LYS A 43 7.63 -0.58 15.44
N ILE A 44 7.52 -0.06 14.22
CA ILE A 44 6.24 0.04 13.49
C ILE A 44 6.21 -1.09 12.45
N ARG A 45 5.12 -1.84 12.43
CA ARG A 45 4.81 -2.80 11.37
C ARG A 45 3.93 -2.12 10.33
N ALA A 46 4.16 -2.43 9.06
CA ALA A 46 3.38 -1.90 7.95
C ALA A 46 2.59 -3.02 7.26
N THR A 47 1.61 -2.62 6.46
CA THR A 47 1.04 -3.47 5.42
C THR A 47 1.79 -3.19 4.11
N THR A 48 2.33 -4.23 3.48
CA THR A 48 2.94 -4.13 2.16
C THR A 48 1.94 -4.54 1.09
N ALA A 49 1.49 -3.57 0.30
CA ALA A 49 0.79 -3.84 -0.96
C ALA A 49 1.82 -4.38 -1.96
N ILE A 50 1.96 -5.70 -2.03
CA ILE A 50 3.09 -6.35 -2.69
C ILE A 50 2.65 -7.07 -3.96
N ASN A 51 3.31 -6.76 -5.10
CA ASN A 51 3.16 -7.60 -6.27
C ASN A 51 3.82 -8.95 -5.98
N ALA A 52 3.13 -10.06 -6.21
CA ALA A 52 3.61 -11.39 -5.79
C ALA A 52 4.99 -11.76 -6.37
N ASN A 53 5.33 -11.30 -7.58
CA ASN A 53 6.64 -11.54 -8.20
C ASN A 53 7.83 -10.92 -7.43
N VAL A 54 7.59 -9.96 -6.53
CA VAL A 54 8.64 -9.39 -5.65
C VAL A 54 9.24 -10.48 -4.77
N CYS A 55 8.46 -11.46 -4.31
CA CYS A 55 8.94 -12.57 -3.49
C CYS A 55 10.03 -13.41 -4.19
N ARG A 56 10.04 -13.42 -5.53
CA ARG A 56 11.04 -14.11 -6.34
C ARG A 56 12.15 -13.18 -6.83
N SER A 57 11.77 -12.01 -7.35
CA SER A 57 12.70 -11.10 -8.03
C SER A 57 13.52 -10.27 -7.05
N TYR A 58 13.00 -10.03 -5.85
CA TYR A 58 13.64 -9.27 -4.78
C TYR A 58 13.44 -9.99 -3.44
N GLU A 59 13.78 -11.28 -3.40
CA GLU A 59 13.59 -12.12 -2.21
C GLU A 59 14.14 -11.49 -0.92
N PRO A 60 15.36 -10.88 -0.87
CA PRO A 60 15.86 -10.30 0.36
C PRO A 60 14.98 -9.18 0.93
N ILE A 61 14.29 -8.44 0.06
CA ILE A 61 13.36 -7.38 0.43
C ILE A 61 12.06 -7.97 0.97
N ALA A 62 11.51 -8.99 0.28
CA ALA A 62 10.35 -9.72 0.76
C ALA A 62 10.65 -10.40 2.12
N ARG A 63 11.82 -11.01 2.27
CA ARG A 63 12.26 -11.63 3.52
C ARG A 63 12.33 -10.61 4.65
N ALA A 64 12.94 -9.44 4.42
CA ALA A 64 13.00 -8.38 5.42
C ALA A 64 11.62 -7.90 5.89
N MET A 65 10.65 -7.78 4.97
CA MET A 65 9.26 -7.45 5.35
C MET A 65 8.62 -8.55 6.21
N LEU A 66 8.83 -9.82 5.85
CA LEU A 66 8.30 -10.96 6.60
C LEU A 66 8.90 -11.04 8.00
N ASP A 67 10.23 -10.92 8.10
CA ASP A 67 10.96 -10.97 9.37
C ASP A 67 10.62 -9.78 10.29
N ALA A 68 10.29 -8.62 9.71
CA ALA A 68 9.79 -7.46 10.43
C ALA A 68 8.31 -7.59 10.87
N GLY A 69 7.65 -8.69 10.52
CA GLY A 69 6.24 -8.94 10.84
C GLY A 69 5.26 -8.03 10.09
N TRP A 70 5.67 -7.51 8.93
CA TRP A 70 4.77 -6.73 8.07
C TRP A 70 3.71 -7.65 7.47
N GLU A 71 2.52 -7.11 7.27
CA GLU A 71 1.45 -7.82 6.59
C GLU A 71 1.69 -7.84 5.08
N PHE A 72 1.45 -8.99 4.44
CA PHE A 72 1.50 -9.14 2.98
C PHE A 72 0.09 -9.04 2.38
N MET A 73 -0.24 -7.86 1.88
CA MET A 73 -1.49 -7.58 1.18
C MET A 73 -1.28 -7.79 -0.33
N GLY A 74 -2.19 -8.53 -0.97
CA GLY A 74 -2.08 -8.83 -2.40
C GLY A 74 -2.19 -7.57 -3.26
N HIS A 75 -1.28 -7.43 -4.23
CA HIS A 75 -1.27 -6.33 -5.20
C HIS A 75 -1.06 -6.85 -6.62
N GLY A 76 -1.73 -7.93 -7.01
CA GLY A 76 -1.50 -8.61 -8.29
C GLY A 76 -0.15 -9.32 -8.40
N VAL A 77 0.10 -10.02 -9.51
CA VAL A 77 1.39 -10.73 -9.74
C VAL A 77 2.51 -9.75 -10.10
N LYS A 78 2.19 -8.76 -10.94
CA LYS A 78 3.06 -7.68 -11.41
C LYS A 78 2.24 -6.39 -11.49
N GLN A 79 2.91 -5.24 -11.53
CA GLN A 79 2.23 -3.96 -11.66
C GLN A 79 1.51 -3.81 -13.01
N GLY A 80 0.18 -3.77 -12.98
CA GLY A 80 -0.67 -3.59 -14.15
C GLY A 80 -2.14 -3.47 -13.77
N ALA A 81 -2.89 -2.65 -14.49
CA ALA A 81 -4.28 -2.35 -14.17
C ALA A 81 -5.18 -3.59 -14.31
N MET A 82 -5.96 -3.90 -13.28
CA MET A 82 -6.78 -5.13 -13.23
C MET A 82 -7.84 -5.16 -14.31
N HIS A 83 -8.43 -4.01 -14.67
CA HIS A 83 -9.44 -3.93 -15.73
C HIS A 83 -8.92 -4.24 -17.14
N LEU A 84 -7.60 -4.37 -17.31
CA LEU A 84 -6.97 -4.79 -18.56
C LEU A 84 -6.51 -6.26 -18.52
N VAL A 85 -6.65 -6.94 -17.38
CA VAL A 85 -6.27 -8.35 -17.23
C VAL A 85 -7.39 -9.21 -17.82
N PRO A 86 -7.13 -9.99 -18.88
CA PRO A 86 -8.18 -10.77 -19.54
C PRO A 86 -8.79 -11.86 -18.65
N ASP A 87 -7.96 -12.51 -17.82
CA ASP A 87 -8.39 -13.51 -16.83
C ASP A 87 -7.99 -13.04 -15.43
N GLN A 88 -8.88 -12.26 -14.81
CA GLN A 88 -8.63 -11.74 -13.47
C GLN A 88 -8.61 -12.85 -12.42
N ARG A 89 -9.43 -13.89 -12.58
CA ARG A 89 -9.52 -15.01 -11.63
C ARG A 89 -8.17 -15.71 -11.52
N GLU A 90 -7.60 -16.09 -12.66
CA GLU A 90 -6.31 -16.77 -12.68
C GLU A 90 -5.18 -15.86 -12.18
N ALA A 91 -5.23 -14.56 -12.50
CA ALA A 91 -4.24 -13.60 -12.01
C ALA A 91 -4.30 -13.41 -10.48
N ILE A 92 -5.51 -13.31 -9.91
CA ILE A 92 -5.73 -13.23 -8.46
C ILE A 92 -5.24 -14.53 -7.80
N ARG A 93 -5.70 -15.68 -8.29
CA ARG A 93 -5.32 -16.99 -7.77
C ARG A 93 -3.81 -17.19 -7.76
N THR A 94 -3.14 -16.85 -8.87
CA THR A 94 -1.68 -16.94 -8.99
C THR A 94 -1.00 -16.05 -7.95
N ALA A 95 -1.46 -14.80 -7.79
CA ALA A 95 -0.88 -13.89 -6.80
C ALA A 95 -1.06 -14.43 -5.36
N VAL A 96 -2.26 -14.91 -5.03
CA VAL A 96 -2.58 -15.52 -3.73
C VAL A 96 -1.69 -16.73 -3.46
N GLN A 97 -1.53 -17.64 -4.43
CA GLN A 97 -0.68 -18.82 -4.31
C GLN A 97 0.78 -18.45 -4.05
N MET A 98 1.36 -17.58 -4.88
CA MET A 98 2.75 -17.15 -4.74
C MET A 98 3.03 -16.48 -3.39
N LEU A 99 2.09 -15.65 -2.91
CA LEU A 99 2.22 -15.03 -1.59
C LEU A 99 2.10 -16.06 -0.47
N THR A 100 1.17 -17.00 -0.58
CA THR A 100 0.98 -18.08 0.40
C THR A 100 2.21 -18.97 0.50
N GLU A 101 2.81 -19.34 -0.62
CA GLU A 101 4.05 -20.13 -0.68
C GLU A 101 5.21 -19.41 0.03
N PHE A 102 5.31 -18.09 -0.12
CA PHE A 102 6.40 -17.32 0.47
C PHE A 102 6.22 -17.07 1.97
N THR A 103 5.00 -16.70 2.40
CA THR A 103 4.71 -16.27 3.78
C THR A 103 4.26 -17.42 4.68
N GLY A 104 3.86 -18.56 4.10
CA GLY A 104 3.21 -19.67 4.78
C GLY A 104 1.75 -19.39 5.17
N LYS A 105 1.19 -18.25 4.78
CA LYS A 105 -0.18 -17.83 5.10
C LYS A 105 -0.85 -17.17 3.90
N LYS A 106 -2.13 -17.48 3.71
CA LYS A 106 -2.93 -16.83 2.68
C LYS A 106 -3.06 -15.32 2.99
N PRO A 107 -2.85 -14.42 2.01
CA PRO A 107 -3.11 -13.00 2.23
C PRO A 107 -4.60 -12.77 2.48
N LYS A 108 -4.93 -11.98 3.50
CA LYS A 108 -6.31 -11.58 3.80
C LYS A 108 -6.75 -10.33 3.05
N GLY A 109 -5.79 -9.44 2.83
CA GLY A 109 -6.03 -8.16 2.18
C GLY A 109 -5.73 -8.20 0.69
N TRP A 110 -6.41 -7.33 -0.05
CA TRP A 110 -6.08 -6.99 -1.43
C TRP A 110 -6.16 -5.48 -1.68
N LEU A 111 -5.24 -4.99 -2.51
CA LEU A 111 -5.33 -3.67 -3.14
C LEU A 111 -5.07 -3.87 -4.62
N GLY A 112 -5.98 -3.50 -5.51
CA GLY A 112 -5.75 -3.55 -6.95
C GLY A 112 -4.59 -2.62 -7.36
N PRO A 113 -3.69 -3.04 -8.27
CA PRO A 113 -2.71 -2.15 -8.86
C PRO A 113 -3.36 -0.89 -9.44
N GLY A 114 -2.99 0.27 -8.89
CA GLY A 114 -3.56 1.55 -9.28
C GLY A 114 -4.99 1.79 -8.82
N LEU A 115 -5.50 1.04 -7.83
CA LEU A 115 -6.89 1.06 -7.36
C LEU A 115 -7.85 0.77 -8.51
N THR A 116 -7.49 -0.20 -9.36
CA THR A 116 -8.27 -0.53 -10.55
C THR A 116 -8.92 -1.89 -10.37
N GLU A 117 -10.16 -1.98 -10.85
CA GLU A 117 -11.02 -3.14 -10.77
C GLU A 117 -12.06 -3.10 -11.91
N THR A 118 -12.77 -4.20 -12.11
CA THR A 118 -14.02 -4.30 -12.85
C THR A 118 -15.15 -4.64 -11.87
N TRP A 119 -16.40 -4.64 -12.36
CA TRP A 119 -17.57 -5.03 -11.55
C TRP A 119 -17.49 -6.45 -10.97
N GLU A 120 -16.67 -7.32 -11.57
CA GLU A 120 -16.52 -8.71 -11.16
C GLU A 120 -15.35 -8.90 -10.17
N THR A 121 -14.42 -7.95 -10.06
CA THR A 121 -13.17 -8.13 -9.31
C THR A 121 -13.42 -8.48 -7.85
N LEU A 122 -14.36 -7.81 -7.18
CA LEU A 122 -14.66 -8.06 -5.77
C LEU A 122 -15.23 -9.45 -5.52
N ASP A 123 -16.09 -9.93 -6.42
CA ASP A 123 -16.63 -11.29 -6.36
C ASP A 123 -15.51 -12.32 -6.52
N LEU A 124 -14.64 -12.12 -7.51
CA LEU A 124 -13.48 -13.00 -7.73
C LEU A 124 -12.52 -13.03 -6.54
N LEU A 125 -12.27 -11.87 -5.91
CA LEU A 125 -11.44 -11.78 -4.71
C LEU A 125 -12.05 -12.56 -3.54
N ALA A 126 -13.36 -12.41 -3.32
CA ALA A 126 -14.07 -13.14 -2.28
C ALA A 126 -14.05 -14.66 -2.53
N GLU A 127 -14.25 -15.11 -3.76
CA GLU A 127 -14.17 -16.54 -4.15
C GLU A 127 -12.76 -17.12 -3.93
N GLU A 128 -11.72 -16.36 -4.25
CA GLU A 128 -10.33 -16.74 -3.97
C GLU A 128 -9.96 -16.49 -2.50
N GLY A 129 -10.93 -16.17 -1.63
CA GLY A 129 -10.87 -16.06 -0.17
C GLY A 129 -9.99 -14.93 0.35
N ILE A 130 -9.96 -13.80 -0.34
CA ILE A 130 -9.62 -12.49 0.24
C ILE A 130 -10.76 -12.08 1.16
N GLU A 131 -10.43 -11.41 2.27
CA GLU A 131 -11.37 -11.05 3.33
C GLU A 131 -11.60 -9.53 3.40
N TYR A 132 -10.60 -8.73 3.01
CA TYR A 132 -10.72 -7.28 2.98
C TYR A 132 -10.02 -6.67 1.76
N VAL A 133 -10.51 -5.50 1.34
CA VAL A 133 -9.95 -4.70 0.23
C VAL A 133 -9.67 -3.27 0.67
N SER A 134 -8.78 -2.59 -0.06
CA SER A 134 -8.40 -1.20 0.22
C SER A 134 -8.51 -0.28 -1.01
N ASP A 135 -9.15 -0.73 -2.09
CA ASP A 135 -9.36 0.05 -3.31
C ASP A 135 -10.34 1.24 -3.12
N TRP A 136 -11.22 1.14 -2.11
CA TRP A 136 -12.33 2.07 -1.91
C TRP A 136 -11.97 3.19 -0.94
N VAL A 137 -11.54 4.33 -1.49
CA VAL A 137 -11.08 5.52 -0.75
C VAL A 137 -12.23 6.48 -0.38
N ASN A 138 -13.30 5.95 0.20
CA ASN A 138 -14.58 6.66 0.37
C ASN A 138 -15.09 6.73 1.83
N ASP A 139 -14.34 6.26 2.81
CA ASP A 139 -14.72 6.32 4.23
C ASP A 139 -13.50 6.40 5.15
N ASP A 140 -13.68 6.91 6.37
CA ASP A 140 -12.67 6.95 7.44
C ASP A 140 -12.83 5.76 8.42
N GLN A 141 -13.80 4.87 8.19
CA GLN A 141 -14.04 3.66 8.97
C GLN A 141 -14.20 2.44 8.07
N PRO A 142 -13.85 1.23 8.57
CA PRO A 142 -14.13 0.01 7.83
C PRO A 142 -15.63 -0.23 7.69
N TYR A 143 -16.04 -0.77 6.55
CA TYR A 143 -17.43 -1.15 6.29
C TYR A 143 -17.51 -2.42 5.43
N GLU A 144 -18.65 -3.10 5.43
CA GLU A 144 -18.83 -4.31 4.63
C GLU A 144 -19.27 -4.01 3.20
N ILE A 145 -18.67 -4.74 2.26
CA ILE A 145 -19.08 -4.82 0.86
C ILE A 145 -19.69 -6.20 0.62
N LYS A 146 -20.91 -6.25 0.08
CA LYS A 146 -21.55 -7.50 -0.32
C LYS A 146 -21.03 -7.95 -1.68
N THR A 147 -20.77 -9.24 -1.80
CA THR A 147 -20.32 -9.92 -3.03
C THR A 147 -21.23 -11.11 -3.30
N THR A 148 -21.14 -11.71 -4.47
CA THR A 148 -21.87 -12.95 -4.79
C THR A 148 -21.32 -14.16 -4.02
N ALA A 149 -20.09 -14.10 -3.51
CA ALA A 149 -19.42 -15.17 -2.76
C ALA A 149 -19.23 -14.86 -1.26
N GLY A 150 -20.05 -13.96 -0.70
CA GLY A 150 -20.01 -13.57 0.72
C GLY A 150 -19.85 -12.07 0.92
N SER A 151 -19.07 -11.66 1.91
CA SER A 151 -18.81 -10.25 2.21
C SER A 151 -17.33 -9.99 2.34
N LEU A 152 -16.88 -8.89 1.76
CA LEU A 152 -15.56 -8.30 2.01
C LEU A 152 -15.70 -7.16 3.02
N VAL A 153 -14.60 -6.75 3.63
CA VAL A 153 -14.51 -5.49 4.37
C VAL A 153 -13.69 -4.49 3.56
N SER A 154 -14.21 -3.28 3.35
CA SER A 154 -13.39 -2.15 2.93
C SER A 154 -12.59 -1.66 4.13
N VAL A 155 -11.27 -1.70 4.07
CA VAL A 155 -10.38 -1.07 5.06
C VAL A 155 -9.84 0.23 4.44
N PRO A 156 -10.06 1.39 5.09
CA PRO A 156 -9.73 2.69 4.50
C PRO A 156 -8.30 2.81 3.98
N TYR A 157 -8.18 3.32 2.75
CA TYR A 157 -6.93 3.70 2.10
C TYR A 157 -6.97 5.19 1.71
N THR A 158 -6.00 5.68 0.95
CA THR A 158 -5.92 7.10 0.62
C THR A 158 -5.36 7.41 -0.78
N LEU A 159 -5.93 8.42 -1.41
CA LEU A 159 -5.33 9.16 -2.54
C LEU A 159 -4.74 10.51 -2.11
N GLU A 160 -5.11 11.01 -0.93
CA GLU A 160 -4.69 12.32 -0.42
C GLU A 160 -3.31 12.27 0.25
N LEU A 161 -3.10 11.29 1.15
CA LEU A 161 -1.82 11.00 1.80
C LEU A 161 -1.10 9.88 1.08
N ASN A 162 -0.96 10.07 -0.23
CA ASN A 162 -0.31 9.14 -1.13
C ASN A 162 0.76 9.88 -1.91
N ASP A 163 1.98 9.37 -1.87
CA ASP A 163 3.12 10.06 -2.45
C ASP A 163 3.13 10.09 -3.98
N ILE A 164 2.40 9.20 -4.64
CA ILE A 164 2.20 9.27 -6.08
C ILE A 164 1.38 10.52 -6.44
N PRO A 165 0.12 10.68 -5.99
CA PRO A 165 -0.65 11.91 -6.24
C PRO A 165 0.08 13.16 -5.77
N MET A 166 0.62 13.16 -4.54
CA MET A 166 1.25 14.36 -3.99
C MET A 166 2.53 14.77 -4.73
N MET A 167 3.44 13.84 -4.98
CA MET A 167 4.80 14.18 -5.45
C MET A 167 4.94 14.11 -6.97
N LEU A 168 4.20 13.21 -7.64
CA LEU A 168 4.38 12.94 -9.06
C LEU A 168 3.28 13.51 -9.94
N ILE A 169 2.10 13.79 -9.39
CA ILE A 169 0.96 14.35 -10.14
C ILE A 169 0.77 15.82 -9.78
N GLN A 170 0.69 16.13 -8.48
CA GLN A 170 0.50 17.49 -7.96
C GLN A 170 1.84 18.25 -7.79
N HIS A 171 2.97 17.53 -7.84
CA HIS A 171 4.32 18.08 -7.74
C HIS A 171 4.57 18.93 -6.48
N HIS A 172 4.00 18.55 -5.34
CA HIS A 172 4.22 19.24 -4.08
C HIS A 172 5.68 19.15 -3.60
N GLU A 173 6.13 20.20 -2.91
CA GLU A 173 7.40 20.19 -2.19
C GLU A 173 7.42 19.10 -1.11
N SER A 174 8.61 18.57 -0.81
CA SER A 174 8.73 17.47 0.16
C SER A 174 8.20 17.81 1.57
N ARG A 175 8.25 19.08 1.97
CA ARG A 175 7.74 19.53 3.29
C ARG A 175 6.21 19.45 3.40
N ALA A 176 5.49 19.57 2.29
CA ALA A 176 4.03 19.53 2.27
C ALA A 176 3.49 18.18 2.75
N TRP A 177 4.30 17.11 2.64
CA TRP A 177 3.98 15.80 3.20
C TRP A 177 3.71 15.87 4.70
N LEU A 178 4.65 16.45 5.46
CA LEU A 178 4.53 16.53 6.91
C LEU A 178 3.38 17.44 7.34
N GLU A 179 3.20 18.56 6.65
CA GLU A 179 2.10 19.50 6.91
C GLU A 179 0.73 18.82 6.70
N ARG A 180 0.51 18.19 5.54
CA ARG A 180 -0.78 17.52 5.25
C ARG A 180 -1.06 16.35 6.18
N VAL A 181 -0.03 15.57 6.53
CA VAL A 181 -0.19 14.48 7.50
C VAL A 181 -0.58 15.01 8.87
N ARG A 182 0.00 16.13 9.34
CA ARG A 182 -0.39 16.74 10.61
C ARG A 182 -1.83 17.21 10.59
N ASP A 183 -2.22 17.95 9.55
CA ASP A 183 -3.57 18.51 9.45
C ASP A 183 -4.63 17.40 9.42
N GLN A 184 -4.41 16.34 8.63
CA GLN A 184 -5.33 15.21 8.59
C GLN A 184 -5.31 14.39 9.90
N PHE A 185 -4.15 14.13 10.48
CA PHE A 185 -4.04 13.44 11.75
C PHE A 185 -4.78 14.20 12.87
N ASP A 186 -4.53 15.49 13.03
CA ASP A 186 -5.13 16.31 14.09
C ASP A 186 -6.66 16.32 13.96
N ARG A 187 -7.18 16.42 12.73
CA ARG A 187 -8.62 16.35 12.45
C ARG A 187 -9.20 14.99 12.83
N LEU A 188 -8.62 13.89 12.36
CA LEU A 188 -9.10 12.53 12.66
C LEU A 188 -8.93 12.18 14.14
N TYR A 189 -7.90 12.71 14.80
CA TYR A 189 -7.66 12.52 16.22
C TYR A 189 -8.74 13.19 17.07
N LEU A 190 -9.16 14.41 16.70
CA LEU A 190 -10.28 15.11 17.35
C LEU A 190 -11.60 14.35 17.18
N GLU A 191 -11.85 13.78 16.00
CA GLU A 191 -13.05 12.97 15.74
C GLU A 191 -13.02 11.61 16.42
N GLY A 192 -11.82 11.05 16.55
CA GLY A 192 -11.51 9.81 17.26
C GLY A 192 -12.04 9.77 18.69
N ALA A 193 -12.19 10.94 19.33
CA ALA A 193 -12.79 11.05 20.66
C ALA A 193 -14.25 10.57 20.73
N LYS A 194 -14.98 10.61 19.61
CA LYS A 194 -16.35 10.09 19.51
C LYS A 194 -16.38 8.67 18.95
N ASN A 195 -15.71 8.45 17.82
CA ASN A 195 -15.63 7.16 17.15
C ASN A 195 -14.23 6.96 16.54
N PRO A 196 -13.59 5.79 16.67
CA PRO A 196 -12.28 5.54 16.07
C PRO A 196 -12.27 5.80 14.55
N ARG A 197 -11.19 6.41 14.07
CA ARG A 197 -10.94 6.67 12.64
C ARG A 197 -9.69 5.93 12.17
N VAL A 198 -9.67 5.53 10.91
CA VAL A 198 -8.51 4.96 10.23
C VAL A 198 -7.84 6.03 9.39
N MET A 199 -6.52 6.11 9.47
CA MET A 199 -5.72 7.03 8.66
C MET A 199 -4.65 6.24 7.92
N ALA A 200 -4.84 6.04 6.62
CA ALA A 200 -3.83 5.43 5.77
C ALA A 200 -2.75 6.45 5.37
N VAL A 201 -1.52 5.98 5.25
CA VAL A 201 -0.38 6.73 4.69
C VAL A 201 0.29 5.84 3.65
N ALA A 202 0.21 6.22 2.39
CA ALA A 202 0.67 5.42 1.26
C ALA A 202 1.98 5.95 0.69
N VAL A 203 3.03 5.12 0.73
CA VAL A 203 4.37 5.49 0.25
C VAL A 203 4.98 4.41 -0.63
N HIS A 204 5.85 4.83 -1.54
CA HIS A 204 6.57 3.95 -2.45
C HIS A 204 8.09 4.08 -2.24
N PRO A 205 8.85 2.95 -2.25
CA PRO A 205 10.29 2.98 -2.04
C PRO A 205 11.06 3.92 -2.98
N TYR A 206 10.67 3.99 -4.25
CA TYR A 206 11.32 4.84 -5.26
C TYR A 206 10.93 6.33 -5.18
N ILE A 207 9.96 6.69 -4.33
CA ILE A 207 9.52 8.08 -4.12
C ILE A 207 9.95 8.60 -2.75
N HIS A 208 9.48 7.99 -1.66
CA HIS A 208 9.79 8.43 -0.29
C HIS A 208 11.11 7.89 0.26
N GLY A 209 11.61 6.78 -0.30
CA GLY A 209 12.90 6.19 0.11
C GLY A 209 14.13 6.99 -0.33
N VAL A 210 13.97 8.16 -0.96
CA VAL A 210 15.08 9.02 -1.40
C VAL A 210 15.56 9.97 -0.29
N PRO A 211 16.84 10.40 -0.29
CA PRO A 211 17.43 11.14 0.83
C PRO A 211 16.73 12.45 1.22
N HIS A 212 16.15 13.19 0.27
CA HIS A 212 15.52 14.47 0.58
C HIS A 212 14.08 14.33 1.13
N ARG A 213 13.42 13.17 0.96
CA ARG A 213 12.05 12.91 1.44
C ARG A 213 12.02 12.10 2.74
N ILE A 214 13.00 11.23 2.98
CA ILE A 214 12.97 10.29 4.11
C ILE A 214 12.81 10.98 5.47
N LYS A 215 13.42 12.16 5.67
CA LYS A 215 13.28 12.92 6.93
C LYS A 215 11.83 13.31 7.24
N TYR A 216 10.99 13.52 6.24
CA TYR A 216 9.59 13.87 6.43
C TYR A 216 8.74 12.64 6.74
N PHE A 217 9.07 11.49 6.14
CA PHE A 217 8.48 10.21 6.50
C PHE A 217 8.75 9.87 7.96
N GLU A 218 9.99 10.06 8.42
CA GLU A 218 10.39 9.89 9.82
C GLU A 218 9.65 10.85 10.77
N ALA A 219 9.63 12.14 10.42
CA ALA A 219 9.00 13.17 11.23
C ALA A 219 7.48 12.98 11.40
N VAL A 220 6.81 12.35 10.43
CA VAL A 220 5.39 12.00 10.51
C VAL A 220 5.13 11.08 11.69
N TYR A 221 5.85 9.96 11.78
CA TYR A 221 5.63 9.00 12.86
C TYR A 221 6.11 9.55 14.21
N ASP A 222 7.17 10.35 14.23
CA ASP A 222 7.64 11.02 15.44
C ASP A 222 6.63 12.06 15.96
N TYR A 223 5.86 12.69 15.07
CA TYR A 223 4.76 13.57 15.43
C TYR A 223 3.59 12.78 16.01
N ILE A 224 3.10 11.78 15.27
CA ILE A 224 1.93 10.98 15.65
C ILE A 224 2.16 10.31 17.02
N ARG A 225 3.36 9.78 17.29
CA ARG A 225 3.71 9.11 18.55
C ARG A 225 3.65 9.96 19.81
N LYS A 226 3.59 11.28 19.68
CA LYS A 226 3.42 12.18 20.83
C LYS A 226 2.00 12.14 21.41
N HIS A 227 1.05 11.56 20.68
CA HIS A 227 -0.36 11.51 21.04
C HIS A 227 -0.71 10.14 21.62
N LYS A 228 -1.48 10.13 22.71
CA LYS A 228 -1.99 8.89 23.32
C LYS A 228 -3.17 8.34 22.54
N GLY A 229 -3.43 7.05 22.64
CA GLY A 229 -4.61 6.43 21.99
C GLY A 229 -4.48 6.23 20.48
N VAL A 230 -3.28 6.38 19.92
CA VAL A 230 -3.00 6.03 18.52
C VAL A 230 -2.57 4.58 18.43
N TRP A 231 -3.24 3.81 17.57
CA TRP A 231 -2.88 2.44 17.25
C TRP A 231 -2.16 2.36 15.91
N MET A 232 -0.84 2.18 15.93
CA MET A 232 -0.04 1.94 14.71
C MET A 232 -0.07 0.45 14.40
N THR A 233 -0.76 0.09 13.33
CA THR A 233 -1.21 -1.29 13.10
C THR A 233 -1.25 -1.62 11.61
N THR A 234 -1.44 -2.89 11.27
CA THR A 234 -1.63 -3.33 9.88
C THR A 234 -3.11 -3.32 9.47
N GLY A 235 -3.37 -3.37 8.16
CA GLY A 235 -4.70 -3.50 7.56
C GLY A 235 -5.44 -4.76 8.03
N GLU A 236 -4.77 -5.91 8.06
CA GLU A 236 -5.30 -7.15 8.64
C GLU A 236 -5.76 -6.95 10.08
N GLU A 237 -4.98 -6.24 10.91
CA GLU A 237 -5.36 -6.01 12.30
C GLU A 237 -6.57 -5.07 12.43
N ILE A 238 -6.69 -4.07 11.56
CA ILE A 238 -7.89 -3.21 11.48
C ILE A 238 -9.11 -4.04 11.08
N TYR A 239 -8.96 -4.90 10.07
CA TYR A 239 -9.99 -5.85 9.64
C TYR A 239 -10.44 -6.75 10.80
N GLU A 240 -9.49 -7.39 11.50
CA GLU A 240 -9.76 -8.27 12.63
C GLU A 240 -10.47 -7.54 13.77
N TRP A 241 -10.05 -6.32 14.09
CA TRP A 241 -10.72 -5.47 15.09
C TRP A 241 -12.18 -5.20 14.69
N PHE A 242 -12.43 -4.83 13.44
CA PHE A 242 -13.77 -4.55 12.94
C PHE A 242 -14.67 -5.80 12.97
N LYS A 243 -14.14 -6.98 12.61
CA LYS A 243 -14.91 -8.24 12.66
C LYS A 243 -15.21 -8.70 14.08
N ARG A 244 -14.32 -8.47 15.04
CA ARG A 244 -14.52 -8.86 16.46
C ARG A 244 -15.45 -7.93 17.23
N GLY A 245 -15.55 -6.66 16.81
CA GLY A 245 -16.44 -5.67 17.43
C GLY A 245 -17.93 -5.88 17.14
N ARG A 246 -18.30 -7.03 16.57
CA ARG A 246 -19.66 -7.45 16.25
C ARG A 246 -20.11 -8.58 17.16
#